data_AF-A0A7C2MD65-F1
#
_entry.id   AF-A0A7C2MD65-F1
#
_cell.length_a   1.000
_cell.length_b   1.000
_cell.length_c   1.000
_cell.angle_alpha   90.00
_cell.angle_beta   90.00
_cell.angle_gamma   90.00
#
_symmetry.space_group_name_H-M   'P 1'
#
loop_
_entity.id
_entity.type
_entity.pdbx_description
1 polymer ?
#
loop_
_entity_poly.entity_id
_entity_poly.type
_entity_poly.pdbx_seq_one_letter_code
_entity_poly.pdbx_strand_id
1 'polypeptide(L)'
;MSQSNKPVKKENEPVAPTMSLRELGEVLVRHYGLKKGKYEVLVEFMIGVGNVGPSPDNRLPGATFGLSKIGLTKSQKDGPHTVDAEEVLGKKIRGLGSKS
;
A
#
# COMPACT_ATOMS: atom_id res chain seq x y z
N MET A 1 36.48 -27.17 7.65
CA MET A 1 36.18 -26.16 6.62
C MET A 1 35.23 -25.14 7.22
N SER A 2 35.72 -23.95 7.55
CA SER A 2 34.92 -22.86 8.16
C SER A 2 34.31 -22.03 7.03
N GLN A 3 32.99 -22.10 6.84
CA GLN A 3 32.32 -21.16 5.94
C GLN A 3 32.26 -19.80 6.63
N SER A 4 33.04 -18.86 6.10
CA SER A 4 33.01 -17.44 6.42
C SER A 4 31.59 -16.91 6.24
N ASN A 5 30.88 -16.68 7.36
CA ASN A 5 29.58 -16.02 7.35
C ASN A 5 29.79 -14.53 6.99
N LYS A 6 29.66 -14.19 5.70
CA LYS A 6 29.68 -12.79 5.26
C LYS A 6 28.39 -12.11 5.74
N PRO A 7 28.45 -10.92 6.36
CA PRO A 7 27.24 -10.22 6.78
C PRO A 7 26.42 -9.86 5.54
N VAL A 8 25.21 -10.40 5.46
CA VAL A 8 24.21 -9.99 4.47
C VAL A 8 23.89 -8.53 4.78
N LYS A 9 24.28 -7.60 3.89
CA LYS A 9 23.81 -6.21 3.95
C LYS A 9 22.28 -6.24 3.92
N LYS A 10 21.64 -5.76 4.98
CA LYS A 10 20.20 -5.49 4.99
C LYS A 10 19.93 -4.32 4.04
N GLU A 11 19.69 -4.62 2.77
CA GLU A 11 19.63 -3.61 1.71
C GLU A 11 18.21 -3.03 1.53
N ASN A 12 17.19 -3.62 2.15
CA ASN A 12 15.78 -3.22 2.02
C ASN A 12 15.10 -3.06 3.39
N GLU A 13 15.47 -2.01 4.14
CA GLU A 13 14.72 -1.58 5.33
C GLU A 13 13.76 -0.43 4.96
N PRO A 14 12.59 -0.30 5.61
CA PRO A 14 11.70 0.85 5.40
C PRO A 14 12.44 2.16 5.72
N VAL A 15 12.37 3.12 4.79
CA VAL A 15 13.00 4.46 4.96
C VAL A 15 12.33 5.30 6.05
N ALA A 16 11.11 4.92 6.45
CA ALA A 16 10.29 5.56 7.48
C ALA A 16 9.28 4.52 8.02
N PRO A 17 8.60 4.80 9.15
CA PRO A 17 7.49 3.97 9.62
C PRO A 17 6.44 3.75 8.52
N THR A 18 5.90 2.53 8.45
CA THR A 18 4.85 2.17 7.48
C THR A 18 3.56 2.92 7.78
N MET A 19 2.85 3.34 6.74
CA MET A 19 1.53 3.97 6.85
C MET A 19 0.42 2.93 7.01
N SER A 20 -0.58 3.27 7.80
CA SER A 20 -1.89 2.62 7.80
C SER A 20 -2.70 2.96 6.53
N LEU A 21 -3.74 2.18 6.25
CA LEU A 21 -4.68 2.47 5.15
C LEU A 21 -5.35 3.84 5.32
N ARG A 22 -5.64 4.25 6.56
CA ARG A 22 -6.23 5.56 6.82
C ARG A 22 -5.24 6.68 6.49
N GLU A 23 -3.99 6.59 6.92
CA GLU A 23 -2.94 7.58 6.61
C GLU A 23 -2.68 7.66 5.10
N LEU A 24 -2.62 6.52 4.41
CA LEU A 24 -2.55 6.50 2.95
C LEU A 24 -3.77 7.18 2.31
N GLY A 25 -4.97 6.96 2.85
CA GLY A 25 -6.18 7.65 2.43
C GLY A 25 -6.09 9.17 2.63
N GLU A 26 -5.58 9.66 3.77
CA GLU A 26 -5.35 11.09 4.00
C GLU A 26 -4.37 11.69 2.98
N VAL A 27 -3.30 10.97 2.63
CA VAL A 27 -2.33 11.37 1.60
C VAL A 27 -3.00 11.46 0.23
N LEU A 28 -3.79 10.46 -0.16
CA LEU A 28 -4.49 10.44 -1.44
C LEU A 28 -5.56 11.53 -1.55
N VAL A 29 -6.28 11.83 -0.46
CA VAL A 29 -7.25 12.94 -0.41
C VAL A 29 -6.55 14.27 -0.72
N ARG A 30 -5.38 14.52 -0.11
CA ARG A 30 -4.59 15.72 -0.38
C ARG A 30 -4.03 15.72 -1.80
N HIS A 31 -3.49 14.59 -2.25
CA HIS A 31 -2.90 14.42 -3.58
C HIS A 31 -3.92 14.69 -4.70
N TYR A 32 -5.15 14.20 -4.57
CA TYR A 32 -6.23 14.44 -5.53
C TYR A 32 -6.95 15.79 -5.34
N GLY A 33 -6.60 16.56 -4.31
CA GLY A 33 -7.22 17.86 -4.05
C GLY A 33 -8.70 17.78 -3.64
N LEU A 34 -9.15 16.63 -3.11
CA LEU A 34 -10.54 16.42 -2.70
C LEU A 34 -10.88 17.29 -1.50
N LYS A 35 -11.96 18.07 -1.61
CA LYS A 35 -12.34 19.06 -0.58
C LYS A 35 -13.44 18.61 0.36
N LYS A 36 -14.30 17.70 -0.11
CA LYS A 36 -15.51 17.27 0.60
C LYS A 36 -15.78 15.79 0.39
N GLY A 37 -16.57 15.22 1.29
CA GLY A 37 -17.02 13.84 1.24
C GLY A 37 -16.09 12.87 1.96
N LYS A 38 -16.55 11.63 2.03
CA LYS A 38 -15.88 10.54 2.73
C LYS A 38 -15.37 9.49 1.75
N TYR A 39 -14.18 8.98 2.00
CA TYR A 39 -13.46 8.11 1.07
C TYR A 39 -12.81 6.94 1.80
N GLU A 40 -12.66 5.83 1.10
CA GLU A 40 -11.85 4.68 1.53
C GLU A 40 -10.79 4.38 0.47
N VAL A 41 -9.68 3.77 0.90
CA VAL A 41 -8.64 3.32 -0.03
C VAL A 41 -9.19 2.21 -0.91
N LEU A 42 -9.13 2.42 -2.22
CA LEU A 42 -9.38 1.42 -3.24
C LEU A 42 -8.07 0.68 -3.53
N VAL A 43 -8.11 -0.65 -3.54
CA VAL A 43 -7.00 -1.52 -3.90
C VAL A 43 -7.46 -2.39 -5.07
N GLU A 44 -6.81 -2.26 -6.22
CA GLU A 44 -7.13 -3.03 -7.43
C GLU A 44 -6.12 -4.18 -7.56
N PHE A 45 -6.59 -5.42 -7.41
CA PHE A 45 -5.79 -6.61 -7.66
C PHE A 45 -5.91 -7.06 -9.12
N MET A 46 -4.80 -7.48 -9.70
CA MET A 46 -4.75 -8.19 -10.98
C MET A 46 -4.51 -9.68 -10.69
N ILE A 47 -5.40 -10.52 -11.21
CA ILE A 47 -5.31 -11.97 -11.04
C ILE A 47 -5.02 -12.58 -12.41
N GLY A 48 -3.90 -13.29 -12.51
CA GLY A 48 -3.54 -14.10 -13.68
C GLY A 48 -3.60 -15.57 -13.33
N VAL A 49 -4.18 -16.40 -14.19
CA VAL A 49 -4.18 -17.87 -14.04
C VAL A 49 -3.43 -18.51 -15.19
N GLY A 50 -2.69 -19.58 -14.91
CA GLY A 50 -1.93 -20.28 -15.93
C GLY A 50 -1.28 -21.56 -15.43
N ASN A 51 -0.84 -22.38 -16.37
CA ASN A 51 -0.09 -23.60 -16.09
C ASN A 51 1.36 -23.23 -15.76
N VAL A 52 1.76 -23.44 -14.51
CA VAL A 52 3.11 -23.12 -14.00
C VAL A 52 3.81 -24.41 -13.58
N GLY A 53 5.11 -24.50 -13.82
CA GLY A 53 5.89 -25.69 -13.48
C GLY A 53 7.34 -25.60 -13.95
N PRO A 54 8.24 -26.38 -13.34
CA PRO A 54 9.67 -26.36 -13.66
C PRO A 54 10.00 -26.95 -15.05
N SER A 55 9.08 -27.70 -15.66
CA SER A 55 9.20 -28.26 -17.01
C SER A 55 7.81 -28.38 -17.68
N PRO A 56 7.73 -28.56 -19.02
CA PRO A 56 6.45 -28.68 -19.74
C PRO A 56 5.55 -29.81 -19.25
N ASP A 57 6.12 -30.96 -18.89
CA ASP A 57 5.36 -32.15 -18.45
C ASP A 57 4.91 -32.06 -16.98
N ASN A 58 5.51 -31.17 -16.19
CA ASN A 58 5.22 -30.98 -14.76
C ASN A 58 4.53 -29.65 -14.48
N ARG A 59 3.59 -29.23 -15.35
CA ARG A 59 2.80 -28.01 -15.12
C ARG A 59 1.53 -28.31 -14.34
N LEU A 60 1.25 -27.47 -13.34
CA LEU A 60 0.02 -27.48 -12.56
C LEU A 60 -0.69 -26.12 -12.69
N PRO A 61 -2.01 -26.05 -12.44
CA PRO A 61 -2.70 -24.77 -12.34
C PRO A 61 -2.07 -23.89 -11.26
N GLY A 62 -1.71 -22.67 -11.63
CA GLY A 62 -1.21 -21.64 -10.73
C GLY A 62 -1.96 -20.33 -10.91
N ALA A 63 -1.89 -19.48 -9.90
CA ALA A 63 -2.41 -18.13 -9.92
C ALA A 63 -1.32 -17.15 -9.51
N THR A 64 -1.27 -16.01 -10.18
CA THR A 64 -0.45 -14.85 -9.80
C THR A 64 -1.37 -13.75 -9.32
N PHE A 65 -1.06 -13.20 -8.15
CA PHE A 65 -1.74 -12.04 -7.59
C PHE A 65 -0.80 -10.84 -7.67
N GLY A 66 -1.18 -9.87 -8.50
CA GLY A 66 -0.52 -8.57 -8.59
C GLY A 66 -1.36 -7.48 -7.93
N LEU A 67 -0.70 -6.48 -7.35
CA LEU A 67 -1.35 -5.22 -7.04
C LEU A 67 -1.21 -4.30 -8.26
N SER A 68 -2.33 -3.91 -8.86
CA SER A 68 -2.38 -3.10 -10.08
C SER A 68 -2.42 -1.61 -9.75
N LYS A 69 -3.36 -1.20 -8.89
CA LYS A 69 -3.60 0.21 -8.55
C LYS A 69 -3.98 0.40 -7.10
N ILE A 70 -3.71 1.59 -6.61
CA ILE A 70 -4.25 2.12 -5.36
C ILE A 70 -4.93 3.46 -5.68
N GLY A 71 -6.09 3.71 -5.08
CA GLY A 71 -6.81 4.96 -5.23
C GLY A 71 -7.77 5.22 -4.09
N LEU A 72 -8.81 6.02 -4.37
CA LEU A 72 -9.90 6.28 -3.44
C LEU A 72 -11.23 5.91 -4.07
N THR A 73 -12.13 5.38 -3.27
CA THR A 73 -13.56 5.24 -3.60
C THR A 73 -14.39 6.08 -2.64
N LYS A 74 -15.52 6.62 -3.10
CA LYS A 74 -16.46 7.31 -2.20
C LYS A 74 -17.08 6.29 -1.25
N SER A 75 -17.11 6.62 0.02
CA SER A 75 -17.79 5.81 1.03
C SER A 75 -19.11 6.43 1.44
N GLN A 76 -20.13 5.59 1.54
CA GLN A 76 -21.48 5.96 2.00
C GLN A 76 -21.68 5.69 3.49
N LYS A 77 -20.73 5.02 4.14
CA LYS A 77 -20.81 4.63 5.55
C LYS A 77 -19.48 4.89 6.24
N ASP A 78 -19.55 5.25 7.50
CA ASP A 78 -18.34 5.39 8.30
C ASP A 78 -17.83 4.00 8.69
N GLY A 79 -16.57 3.75 8.32
CA GLY A 79 -15.81 2.56 8.63
C GLY A 79 -14.48 2.92 9.29
N PRO A 80 -13.72 1.93 9.79
CA PRO A 80 -12.47 2.16 10.50
C PRO A 80 -11.37 2.79 9.64
N HIS A 81 -11.52 2.75 8.31
CA HIS A 81 -10.57 3.32 7.34
C HIS A 81 -11.16 4.44 6.50
N THR A 82 -12.39 4.86 6.81
CA THR A 82 -13.01 6.02 6.16
C THR A 82 -12.25 7.29 6.52
N VAL A 83 -11.94 8.07 5.50
CA VAL A 83 -11.28 9.37 5.59
C VAL A 83 -12.27 10.44 5.14
N ASP A 84 -12.56 11.39 6.04
CA ASP A 84 -13.33 12.58 5.73
C ASP A 84 -12.39 13.67 5.18
N ALA A 85 -12.65 14.13 3.96
CA ALA A 85 -11.79 15.13 3.31
C ALA A 85 -11.81 16.49 4.02
N GLU A 86 -12.93 16.87 4.63
CA GLU A 86 -13.05 18.14 5.36
C GLU A 86 -12.24 18.07 6.66
N GLU A 87 -12.30 16.94 7.36
CA GLU A 87 -11.47 16.68 8.55
C GLU A 87 -9.98 16.75 8.22
N VAL A 88 -9.54 16.07 7.14
CA VAL A 88 -8.13 16.02 6.73
C VAL A 88 -7.60 17.40 6.39
N LEU A 89 -8.36 18.21 5.64
CA LEU A 89 -7.90 19.54 5.25
C LEU A 89 -7.88 20.53 6.42
N GLY A 90 -8.74 20.32 7.43
CA GLY A 90 -8.72 21.07 8.69
C GLY A 90 -7.55 20.71 9.61
N LYS A 91 -6.99 19.50 9.51
CA LYS A 91 -5.78 19.12 10.26
C LYS A 91 -4.56 19.88 9.73
N LYS A 92 -3.98 20.74 10.57
CA LYS A 92 -2.58 21.20 10.38
C LYS A 92 -1.68 19.97 10.31
N ILE A 93 -0.80 19.92 9.31
CA ILE A 93 0.24 18.88 9.20
C ILE A 93 1.07 18.97 10.48
N ARG A 94 0.90 18.02 11.40
CA ARG A 94 1.82 17.84 12.51
C ARG A 94 3.13 17.37 11.89
N GLY A 95 4.16 18.20 12.02
CA GLY A 95 5.38 18.12 11.24
C GLY A 95 5.96 16.71 11.17
N LEU A 96 6.35 16.30 9.96
CA LEU A 96 7.46 15.38 9.84
C LEU A 96 8.63 16.04 10.56
N GLY A 97 8.97 15.49 11.73
CA GLY A 97 10.12 15.93 12.48
C GLY A 97 11.36 15.78 11.62
N SER A 98 11.88 16.91 11.15
CA SER A 98 13.28 17.06 10.80
C SER A 98 14.08 16.69 12.05
N LYS A 99 14.64 15.48 12.07
CA LYS A 99 15.81 15.23 12.91
C LYS A 99 17.01 15.75 12.12
N SER A 100 17.42 16.98 12.46
CA SER A 100 18.81 17.43 12.28
C SER A 100 19.75 16.64 13.19
#